data_AF-A0A486NEY6-F1
#
_entry.id   AF-A0A486NEY6-F1
#
_cell.length_a   1.000
_cell.length_b   1.000
_cell.length_c   1.000
_cell.angle_alpha   90.00
_cell.angle_beta   90.00
_cell.angle_gamma   90.00
#
_symmetry.space_group_name_H-M   'P 1'
#
loop_
_entity.id
_entity.type
_entity.pdbx_description
1 polymer ?
#
loop_
_entity_poly.entity_id
_entity_poly.type
_entity_poly.pdbx_seq_one_letter_code
_entity_poly.pdbx_strand_id
1 'polypeptide(L)' 'MKTFNQLKSLIDFCQTDAFFLEHLNRLQIAGVIYLDEGDIDAERKTVSDDFYDRLASVYGIELETKNEEA' A
#
# COMPACT_ATOMS: atom_id res chain seq x y z
N MET A 1 -3.17 0.22 -10.77
CA MET A 1 -3.91 0.10 -9.51
C MET A 1 -3.67 -1.29 -8.93
N LYS A 2 -3.47 -1.39 -7.61
CA LYS A 2 -3.35 -2.66 -6.89
C LYS A 2 -4.54 -2.87 -5.95
N THR A 3 -4.82 -4.10 -5.56
CA THR A 3 -5.88 -4.41 -4.59
C THR A 3 -5.36 -4.34 -3.17
N PHE A 4 -6.26 -4.17 -2.19
CA PHE A 4 -5.92 -4.26 -0.77
C PHE A 4 -5.27 -5.60 -0.43
N ASN A 5 -5.68 -6.71 -1.08
CA ASN A 5 -5.07 -8.01 -0.84
C ASN A 5 -3.62 -8.05 -1.31
N GLN A 6 -3.30 -7.48 -2.47
CA GLN A 6 -1.92 -7.38 -2.95
C GLN A 6 -1.06 -6.52 -2.00
N LEU A 7 -1.57 -5.37 -1.56
CA LEU A 7 -0.84 -4.50 -0.64
C LEU A 7 -0.66 -5.15 0.75
N LYS A 8 -1.70 -5.81 1.29
CA LYS A 8 -1.60 -6.58 2.54
C LYS A 8 -0.58 -7.71 2.44
N SER A 9 -0.59 -8.48 1.36
CA SER A 9 0.39 -9.54 1.13
C SER A 9 1.81 -9.00 1.01
N LEU A 10 1.99 -7.84 0.40
CA LEU A 10 3.29 -7.18 0.31
C LEU A 10 3.90 -6.96 1.70
N ILE A 11 3.11 -6.41 2.64
CA ILE A 11 3.59 -6.05 3.99
C ILE A 11 3.29 -7.12 5.07
N ASP A 12 2.99 -8.35 4.64
CA ASP A 12 2.62 -9.49 5.49
C ASP A 12 1.50 -9.17 6.52
N PHE A 13 0.48 -8.43 6.09
CA PHE A 13 -0.63 -7.99 6.95
C PHE A 13 -1.82 -8.97 6.90
N CYS A 14 -2.06 -9.69 7.99
CA CYS A 14 -3.03 -10.78 8.04
C CYS A 14 -4.43 -10.41 8.62
N GLN A 15 -4.74 -9.13 8.86
CA GLN A 15 -6.04 -8.72 9.46
C GLN A 15 -7.07 -8.28 8.40
N THR A 16 -8.30 -7.97 8.87
CA THR A 16 -9.41 -7.53 8.00
C THR A 16 -9.14 -6.19 7.32
N ASP A 17 -9.90 -5.87 6.25
CA ASP A 17 -9.78 -4.60 5.53
C ASP A 17 -9.98 -3.38 6.45
N ALA A 18 -10.86 -3.48 7.45
CA ALA A 18 -11.09 -2.40 8.42
C ALA A 18 -9.86 -2.14 9.30
N PHE A 19 -9.23 -3.20 9.81
CA PHE A 19 -7.99 -3.08 10.58
C PHE A 19 -6.81 -2.65 9.69
N PHE A 20 -6.81 -3.04 8.43
CA PHE A 20 -5.82 -2.58 7.46
C PHE A 20 -5.89 -1.07 7.24
N LEU A 21 -7.09 -0.53 7.02
CA LEU A 21 -7.28 0.92 6.87
C LEU A 21 -6.94 1.68 8.17
N GLU A 22 -7.31 1.14 9.33
CA GLU A 22 -6.92 1.72 10.62
C GLU A 22 -5.40 1.74 10.79
N HIS A 23 -4.71 0.67 10.38
CA HIS A 23 -3.26 0.58 10.41
C HIS A 23 -2.61 1.64 9.50
N LEU A 24 -3.08 1.80 8.26
CA LEU A 24 -2.61 2.86 7.36
C LEU A 24 -2.84 4.26 7.97
N ASN A 25 -4.00 4.50 8.56
CA ASN A 25 -4.30 5.76 9.25
C ASN A 25 -3.36 6.02 10.44
N ARG A 26 -3.03 4.98 11.23
CA ARG A 26 -2.05 5.11 12.33
C ARG A 26 -0.66 5.46 11.81
N LEU A 27 -0.21 4.84 10.72
CA LEU A 27 1.06 5.18 10.09
C LEU A 27 1.07 6.61 9.56
N GLN A 28 -0.04 7.08 8.98
CA GLN A 28 -0.19 8.46 8.51
C GLN A 28 -0.11 9.46 9.68
N ILE A 29 -0.86 9.22 10.76
CA ILE A 29 -0.85 10.07 11.96
C ILE A 29 0.55 10.11 12.59
N ALA A 30 1.28 9.00 12.56
CA ALA A 30 2.66 8.92 13.04
C ALA A 30 3.68 9.59 12.09
N GLY A 31 3.26 10.07 10.92
CA GLY A 31 4.14 10.68 9.91
C GLY A 31 5.04 9.69 9.19
N VAL A 32 4.75 8.39 9.24
CA VAL A 32 5.53 7.32 8.60
C VAL A 32 5.21 7.24 7.10
N ILE A 33 3.94 7.46 6.76
CA ILE A 33 3.45 7.49 5.38
C ILE A 33 2.68 8.77 5.12
N TYR A 34 2.52 9.10 3.85
CA TYR A 34 1.68 10.19 3.38
C TYR A 34 0.66 9.64 2.37
N LEU A 35 -0.56 10.17 2.40
CA LEU A 35 -1.67 9.78 1.54
C LEU A 35 -2.16 10.99 0.76
N ASP A 36 -2.16 10.87 -0.56
CA ASP A 36 -2.74 11.81 -1.50
C ASP A 36 -4.18 11.42 -1.89
N GLU A 37 -4.90 12.38 -2.50
CA GLU A 37 -6.20 12.10 -3.09
C GLU A 37 -6.06 11.04 -4.19
N GLY A 38 -6.83 9.96 -4.08
CA GLY A 38 -6.82 8.85 -5.05
C GLY A 38 -5.84 7.72 -4.74
N ASP A 39 -5.04 7.82 -3.67
CA ASP A 39 -4.16 6.72 -3.25
C ASP A 39 -4.91 5.51 -2.74
N ILE A 40 -6.08 5.74 -2.12
CA ILE A 40 -6.94 4.70 -1.58
C ILE A 40 -8.35 4.91 -2.13
N ASP A 41 -8.86 3.88 -2.81
CA ASP A 41 -10.27 3.74 -3.15
C ASP A 41 -10.85 2.62 -2.29
N ALA A 42 -11.49 3.00 -1.18
CA ALA A 42 -12.05 2.06 -0.21
C ALA A 42 -13.29 1.33 -0.74
N GLU A 43 -14.06 1.94 -1.64
CA GLU A 43 -15.23 1.32 -2.25
C GLU A 43 -14.82 0.20 -3.20
N ARG A 44 -13.77 0.44 -4.01
CA ARG A 44 -13.21 -0.56 -4.94
C ARG A 44 -12.17 -1.47 -4.29
N LYS A 45 -11.75 -1.19 -3.06
CA LYS A 45 -10.70 -1.89 -2.32
C LYS A 45 -9.39 -1.93 -3.09
N THR A 46 -9.04 -0.80 -3.69
CA THR A 46 -7.82 -0.64 -4.48
C THR A 46 -6.98 0.52 -3.99
N VAL A 47 -5.70 0.48 -4.33
CA VAL A 47 -4.74 1.55 -4.12
C VAL A 47 -4.05 1.93 -5.43
N SER A 48 -3.53 3.15 -5.48
CA SER A 48 -2.68 3.59 -6.60
C SER A 48 -1.41 2.74 -6.67
N ASP A 49 -0.85 2.58 -7.88
CA ASP A 49 0.44 1.88 -8.01
C ASP A 49 1.56 2.68 -7.32
N ASP A 50 1.50 4.01 -7.39
CA ASP A 50 2.43 4.90 -6.71
C ASP A 50 2.40 4.74 -5.18
N PHE A 51 1.22 4.68 -4.55
CA PHE A 51 1.13 4.43 -3.11
C PHE A 51 1.62 3.05 -2.73
N TYR A 52 1.36 2.03 -3.57
CA TYR A 52 1.88 0.69 -3.36
C TYR A 52 3.43 0.69 -3.32
N ASP A 53 4.08 1.39 -4.26
CA ASP A 53 5.54 1.49 -4.34
C ASP A 53 6.13 2.31 -3.17
N ARG A 54 5.47 3.41 -2.79
CA ARG A 54 5.84 4.22 -1.61
C ARG A 54 5.75 3.39 -0.32
N LEU A 55 4.67 2.61 -0.14
CA LEU A 55 4.52 1.77 1.05
C LEU A 55 5.53 0.63 1.08
N ALA A 56 5.84 0.02 -0.07
CA ALA A 56 6.91 -0.98 -0.18
C ALA A 56 8.25 -0.44 0.35
N SER A 57 8.59 0.78 -0.06
CA SER A 57 9.82 1.47 0.34
C SER A 57 9.87 1.72 1.86
N VAL A 58 8.76 2.10 2.48
CA VAL A 58 8.64 2.30 3.93
C VAL A 58 8.91 1.01 4.71
N TYR A 59 8.49 -0.12 4.16
CA TYR A 59 8.73 -1.45 4.74
C TYR A 59 10.09 -2.06 4.33
N GLY A 60 10.90 -1.35 3.54
CA GLY A 60 12.20 -1.84 3.06
C GLY A 60 12.09 -3.02 2.09
N ILE A 61 10.97 -3.13 1.37
CA ILE A 61 10.72 -4.20 0.41
C ILE A 61 11.17 -3.76 -0.98
N GLU A 62 12.11 -4.49 -1.56
CA GLU A 62 12.48 -4.32 -2.96
C GLU A 62 11.41 -4.95 -3.84
N LEU A 63 10.68 -4.12 -4.57
CA LEU A 63 9.76 -4.60 -5.59
C LEU A 63 10.58 -5.11 -6.77
N GLU A 64 10.25 -6.31 -7.28
CA GLU A 64 10.81 -6.77 -8.55
C GLU A 64 10.40 -5.78 -9.63
N THR A 65 11.30 -4.88 -9.99
CA THR A 65 11.17 -4.06 -11.19
C THR A 65 10.98 -5.05 -12.32
N LYS A 66 9.84 -5.00 -13.01
CA LYS A 66 9.76 -5.62 -14.33
C LYS A 66 10.85 -4.96 -15.15
N ASN A 67 12.00 -5.62 -15.27
CA ASN A 67 12.97 -5.32 -16.28
C ASN A 67 12.23 -5.52 -17.61
N GLU A 68 11.72 -4.44 -18.19
CA GLU A 68 11.48 -4.36 -19.63
C GLU A 68 12.85 -4.39 -20.30
N GLU A 69 13.42 -5.60 -20.40
CA GLU A 69 14.55 -5.86 -21.30
C GLU A 69 14.03 -5.78 -22.74
N ALA A 70 14.43 -4.68 -23.40
CA ALA A 70 14.78 -4.49 -24.81
C ALA A 70 13.80 -4.94 -25.92
#